data_AF-A0A6A4ZYG8-F1
#
_entry.id   AF-A0A6A4ZYG8-F1
#
_cell.length_a   1.000
_cell.length_b   1.000
_cell.length_c   1.000
_cell.angle_alpha   90.00
_cell.angle_beta   90.00
_cell.angle_gamma   90.00
#
_symmetry.space_group_name_H-M   'P 1'
#
loop_
_entity.id
_entity.type
_entity.pdbx_description
1 polymer ?
#
loop_
_entity_poly.entity_id
_entity_poly.type
_entity_poly.pdbx_seq_one_letter_code
_entity_poly.pdbx_strand_id
1 'polypeptide(L)'
;IYNHRKGKAVEYMICDALLLADKELGISSSTESPERFQYMTDHIVKTIECSTSAALGPARAIIRRIRTRHLYEFVDEYLVPADLMNHIPKLTAEDIACASNAAALNLNVDDIIVYDGRLNYNLKDKNPVDMVSFYSTSDLNHKFHTPKDEVSLLFPDKFEERILRVFSRNSDGSVKHAISDAFRRHLKQYTRRLPFSPASKVGPKPPLASRPSSSTSRGTFCGI
;
A
#
# COMPACT_ATOMS: atom_id res chain seq x y z
N ILE A 1 -6.51 7.60 4.43
CA ILE A 1 -7.08 6.70 5.46
C ILE A 1 -7.19 5.26 4.92
N TYR A 2 -7.93 5.02 3.82
CA TYR A 2 -8.14 3.68 3.24
C TYR A 2 -6.88 2.91 2.82
N ASN A 3 -5.85 3.60 2.33
CA ASN A 3 -4.59 2.96 1.92
C ASN A 3 -3.49 3.07 3.00
N HIS A 4 -3.86 3.28 4.26
CA HIS A 4 -2.88 3.33 5.36
C HIS A 4 -2.23 1.96 5.56
N ARG A 5 -0.90 1.94 5.74
CA ARG A 5 -0.08 0.72 5.72
C ARG A 5 -0.47 -0.28 6.80
N LYS A 6 -0.78 0.19 8.01
CA LYS A 6 -1.26 -0.71 9.09
C LYS A 6 -2.69 -1.20 8.84
N GLY A 7 -3.52 -0.43 8.13
CA GLY A 7 -4.84 -0.90 7.69
C GLY A 7 -4.69 -2.03 6.69
N LYS A 8 -3.89 -1.80 5.63
CA LYS A 8 -3.56 -2.83 4.63
C LYS A 8 -2.96 -4.10 5.23
N ALA A 9 -2.04 -3.97 6.18
CA ALA A 9 -1.50 -5.13 6.89
C ALA A 9 -2.59 -5.97 7.58
N VAL A 10 -3.56 -5.32 8.24
CA VAL A 10 -4.69 -6.02 8.87
C VAL A 10 -5.63 -6.62 7.83
N GLU A 11 -5.92 -5.91 6.73
CA GLU A 11 -6.73 -6.43 5.62
C GLU A 11 -6.15 -7.74 5.08
N TYR A 12 -4.84 -7.78 4.80
CA TYR A 12 -4.18 -9.01 4.35
C TYR A 12 -4.29 -10.15 5.37
N MET A 13 -4.14 -9.86 6.66
CA MET A 13 -4.32 -10.87 7.71
C MET A 13 -5.75 -11.39 7.77
N ILE A 14 -6.76 -10.52 7.61
CA ILE A 14 -8.16 -10.93 7.58
C ILE A 14 -8.40 -11.80 6.34
N CYS A 15 -7.91 -11.40 5.16
CA CYS A 15 -8.00 -12.22 3.94
C CYS A 15 -7.39 -13.61 4.13
N ASP A 16 -6.16 -13.69 4.66
CA ASP A 16 -5.49 -14.98 4.91
C ASP A 16 -6.28 -15.83 5.93
N ALA A 17 -6.86 -15.22 6.97
CA ALA A 17 -7.71 -15.93 7.92
C ALA A 17 -9.01 -16.47 7.28
N LEU A 18 -9.65 -15.68 6.40
CA LEU A 18 -10.85 -16.08 5.69
C LEU A 18 -10.56 -17.20 4.67
N LEU A 19 -9.44 -17.11 3.94
CA LEU A 19 -8.99 -18.16 3.01
C LEU A 19 -8.78 -19.50 3.73
N LEU A 20 -8.13 -19.47 4.91
CA LEU A 20 -7.93 -20.67 5.73
C LEU A 20 -9.24 -21.22 6.31
N ALA A 21 -10.24 -20.36 6.55
CA ALA A 21 -11.53 -20.76 7.08
C ALA A 21 -12.54 -21.17 6.00
N ASP A 22 -12.26 -20.88 4.73
CA ASP A 22 -13.22 -20.99 3.63
C ASP A 22 -13.78 -22.41 3.47
N LYS A 23 -12.92 -23.42 3.55
CA LYS A 23 -13.33 -24.83 3.40
C LYS A 23 -14.34 -25.27 4.47
N GLU A 24 -14.22 -24.77 5.69
CA GLU A 24 -15.08 -25.14 6.81
C GLU A 24 -16.37 -24.30 6.84
N LEU A 25 -16.25 -23.00 6.58
CA LEU A 25 -17.35 -22.04 6.72
C LEU A 25 -18.11 -21.78 5.40
N GLY A 26 -17.60 -22.27 4.27
CA GLY A 26 -18.20 -22.10 2.95
C GLY A 26 -18.30 -20.63 2.53
N ILE A 27 -17.29 -19.82 2.83
CA ILE A 27 -17.33 -18.35 2.71
C ILE A 27 -17.54 -17.94 1.25
N SER A 28 -16.67 -18.43 0.37
CA SER A 28 -16.73 -18.21 -1.08
C SER A 28 -18.06 -18.72 -1.65
N SER A 29 -18.46 -19.94 -1.30
CA SER A 29 -19.71 -20.54 -1.81
C SER A 29 -20.99 -19.79 -1.41
N SER A 30 -20.93 -18.94 -0.37
CA SER A 30 -22.07 -18.16 0.08
C SER A 30 -22.50 -17.09 -0.94
N THR A 31 -21.60 -16.64 -1.83
CA THR A 31 -21.92 -15.62 -2.85
C THR A 31 -22.89 -16.12 -3.90
N GLU A 32 -23.00 -17.44 -4.06
CA GLU A 32 -23.86 -18.08 -5.06
C GLU A 32 -25.34 -18.16 -4.63
N SER A 33 -25.68 -17.75 -3.40
CA SER A 33 -27.05 -17.75 -2.87
C SER A 33 -27.32 -16.47 -2.08
N PRO A 34 -28.29 -15.64 -2.49
CA PRO A 34 -28.70 -14.45 -1.74
C PRO A 34 -29.08 -14.76 -0.29
N GLU A 35 -29.73 -15.92 -0.06
CA GLU A 35 -30.20 -16.36 1.26
C GLU A 35 -29.04 -16.65 2.21
N ARG A 36 -27.90 -17.12 1.69
CA ARG A 36 -26.67 -17.33 2.48
C ARG A 36 -25.86 -16.05 2.59
N PHE A 37 -25.73 -15.31 1.49
CA PHE A 37 -24.93 -14.10 1.40
C PHE A 37 -25.41 -13.01 2.37
N GLN A 38 -26.72 -12.87 2.60
CA GLN A 38 -27.25 -11.88 3.56
C GLN A 38 -26.72 -12.04 4.99
N TYR A 39 -26.30 -13.25 5.38
CA TYR A 39 -25.73 -13.53 6.69
C TYR A 39 -24.19 -13.44 6.72
N MET A 40 -23.56 -13.27 5.55
CA MET A 40 -22.12 -13.09 5.41
C MET A 40 -21.73 -11.67 5.83
N THR A 41 -21.58 -11.49 7.14
CA THR A 41 -21.26 -10.21 7.79
C THR A 41 -19.92 -10.28 8.51
N ASP A 42 -19.45 -9.14 9.01
CA ASP A 42 -18.23 -9.02 9.83
C ASP A 42 -18.22 -9.94 11.06
N HIS A 43 -19.40 -10.45 11.48
CA HIS A 43 -19.51 -11.46 12.53
C HIS A 43 -18.68 -12.71 12.24
N ILE A 44 -18.36 -13.02 10.97
CA ILE A 44 -17.54 -14.17 10.62
C ILE A 44 -16.15 -14.16 11.29
N VAL A 45 -15.57 -12.98 11.52
CA VAL A 45 -14.32 -12.84 12.27
C VAL A 45 -14.50 -13.36 13.70
N LYS A 46 -15.65 -13.06 14.32
CA LYS A 46 -16.00 -13.55 15.66
C LYS A 46 -16.29 -15.05 15.64
N THR A 47 -16.97 -15.56 14.61
CA THR A 47 -17.22 -16.99 14.41
C THR A 47 -15.91 -17.78 14.37
N ILE A 48 -14.91 -17.32 13.59
CA ILE A 48 -13.58 -17.96 13.53
C ILE A 48 -12.89 -17.89 14.91
N GLU A 49 -12.92 -16.72 15.56
CA GLU A 49 -12.30 -16.48 16.87
C GLU A 49 -12.85 -17.41 17.97
N CYS A 50 -14.17 -17.63 17.99
CA CYS A 50 -14.87 -18.42 19.00
C CYS A 50 -15.09 -19.89 18.63
N SER A 51 -14.72 -20.32 17.41
CA SER A 51 -14.84 -21.72 16.99
C SER A 51 -14.11 -22.68 17.93
N THR A 52 -14.40 -23.98 17.89
CA THR A 52 -13.61 -25.02 18.58
C THR A 52 -13.03 -26.06 17.63
N SER A 53 -13.44 -26.02 16.35
CA SER A 53 -12.94 -26.89 15.29
C SER A 53 -11.43 -26.76 15.10
N ALA A 54 -10.74 -27.89 15.02
CA ALA A 54 -9.31 -27.96 14.73
C ALA A 54 -8.99 -27.45 13.32
N ALA A 55 -9.92 -27.60 12.37
CA ALA A 55 -9.76 -27.10 11.00
C ALA A 55 -9.60 -25.58 10.94
N LEU A 56 -10.24 -24.85 11.87
CA LEU A 56 -10.15 -23.39 12.00
C LEU A 56 -8.97 -22.92 12.86
N GLY A 57 -8.13 -23.83 13.36
CA GLY A 57 -6.96 -23.50 14.18
C GLY A 57 -6.02 -22.47 13.52
N PRO A 58 -5.59 -22.68 12.26
CA PRO A 58 -4.72 -21.74 11.55
C PRO A 58 -5.36 -20.35 11.38
N ALA A 59 -6.62 -20.27 10.93
CA ALA A 59 -7.34 -19.01 10.76
C ALA A 59 -7.44 -18.24 12.10
N ARG A 60 -7.77 -18.95 13.18
CA ARG A 60 -7.86 -18.37 14.52
C ARG A 60 -6.52 -17.86 15.04
N ALA A 61 -5.42 -18.53 14.71
CA ALA A 61 -4.09 -18.05 15.08
C ALA A 61 -3.79 -16.68 14.43
N ILE A 62 -4.23 -16.44 13.19
CA ILE A 62 -4.11 -15.14 12.53
C ILE A 62 -5.00 -14.09 13.22
N ILE A 63 -6.26 -14.41 13.52
CA ILE A 63 -7.14 -13.48 14.27
C ILE A 63 -6.54 -13.12 15.63
N ARG A 64 -5.97 -14.10 16.35
CA ARG A 64 -5.27 -13.86 17.63
C ARG A 64 -4.11 -12.88 17.45
N ARG A 65 -3.31 -13.02 16.39
CA ARG A 65 -2.23 -12.06 16.07
C ARG A 65 -2.76 -10.65 15.84
N ILE A 66 -3.91 -10.49 15.17
CA ILE A 66 -4.55 -9.18 15.00
C ILE A 66 -4.91 -8.58 16.37
N ARG A 67 -5.55 -9.37 17.26
CA ARG A 67 -5.94 -8.94 18.61
C ARG A 67 -4.75 -8.53 19.47
N THR A 68 -3.64 -9.27 19.40
CA THR A 68 -2.40 -8.95 20.14
C THR A 68 -1.48 -7.97 19.41
N ARG A 69 -1.95 -7.37 18.30
CA ARG A 69 -1.21 -6.41 17.48
C ARG A 69 0.10 -6.95 16.89
N HIS A 70 0.26 -8.28 16.80
CA HIS A 70 1.37 -8.93 16.10
C HIS A 70 1.11 -9.01 14.59
N LEU A 71 1.04 -7.84 13.97
CA LEU A 71 0.62 -7.65 12.58
C LEU A 71 1.68 -8.03 11.56
N TYR A 72 1.26 -8.23 10.31
CA TYR A 72 2.20 -8.17 9.17
C TYR A 72 2.90 -6.81 9.11
N GLU A 73 4.14 -6.83 8.65
CA GLU A 73 5.02 -5.67 8.73
C GLU A 73 5.29 -5.06 7.36
N PHE A 74 5.11 -3.75 7.30
CA PHE A 74 5.52 -2.97 6.14
C PHE A 74 7.04 -2.98 6.01
N VAL A 75 7.54 -3.31 4.81
CA VAL A 75 8.98 -3.42 4.54
C VAL A 75 9.45 -2.20 3.73
N ASP A 76 8.87 -1.97 2.55
CA ASP A 76 9.26 -0.87 1.67
C ASP A 76 8.13 -0.48 0.71
N GLU A 77 8.27 0.67 0.07
CA GLU A 77 7.37 1.15 -0.99
C GLU A 77 8.11 1.93 -2.06
N TYR A 78 7.49 1.99 -3.24
CA TYR A 78 7.95 2.77 -4.37
C TYR A 78 6.74 3.45 -5.03
N LEU A 79 6.75 4.79 -5.04
CA LEU A 79 5.83 5.59 -5.84
C LEU A 79 6.36 5.59 -7.28
N VAL A 80 5.60 4.98 -8.18
CA VAL A 80 6.02 4.79 -9.57
C VAL A 80 5.92 6.13 -10.31
N PRO A 81 7.02 6.63 -10.90
CA PRO A 81 7.00 7.80 -11.77
C PRO A 81 6.03 7.63 -12.94
N ALA A 82 5.41 8.73 -13.38
CA ALA A 82 4.37 8.72 -14.40
C ALA A 82 4.81 8.05 -15.72
N ASP A 83 6.07 8.26 -16.12
CA ASP A 83 6.69 7.65 -17.30
C ASP A 83 6.85 6.13 -17.17
N LEU A 84 6.97 5.59 -15.96
CA LEU A 84 7.17 4.16 -15.72
C LEU A 84 5.88 3.38 -15.41
N MET A 85 4.73 4.06 -15.32
CA MET A 85 3.45 3.44 -14.88
C MET A 85 3.04 2.21 -15.69
N ASN A 86 3.36 2.21 -16.99
CA ASN A 86 3.04 1.12 -17.93
C ASN A 86 4.26 0.25 -18.30
N HIS A 87 5.48 0.65 -17.91
CA HIS A 87 6.70 -0.11 -18.18
C HIS A 87 7.00 -1.17 -17.11
N ILE A 88 6.58 -0.93 -15.87
CA ILE A 88 6.71 -1.91 -14.80
C ILE A 88 5.51 -2.86 -14.87
N PRO A 89 5.69 -4.17 -15.07
CA PRO A 89 4.59 -5.13 -15.07
C PRO A 89 3.93 -5.21 -13.68
N LYS A 90 2.83 -5.97 -13.57
CA LYS A 90 2.20 -6.23 -12.26
C LYS A 90 3.19 -7.00 -11.40
N LEU A 91 3.54 -6.45 -10.24
CA LEU A 91 4.52 -7.04 -9.34
C LEU A 91 3.92 -8.24 -8.58
N THR A 92 4.67 -9.33 -8.50
CA THR A 92 4.28 -10.54 -7.76
C THR A 92 5.25 -10.86 -6.63
N ALA A 93 4.86 -11.77 -5.72
CA ALA A 93 5.73 -12.19 -4.63
C ALA A 93 6.91 -13.04 -5.16
N GLU A 94 6.66 -13.80 -6.22
CA GLU A 94 7.61 -14.63 -6.95
C GLU A 94 8.71 -13.77 -7.58
N ASP A 95 8.34 -12.63 -8.20
CA ASP A 95 9.30 -11.68 -8.77
C ASP A 95 10.33 -11.20 -7.73
N ILE A 96 9.88 -10.99 -6.50
CA ILE A 96 10.72 -10.54 -5.39
C ILE A 96 11.55 -11.70 -4.86
N ALA A 97 10.94 -12.88 -4.65
CA ALA A 97 11.67 -14.06 -4.17
C ALA A 97 12.79 -14.47 -5.14
N CYS A 98 12.52 -14.48 -6.44
CA CYS A 98 13.49 -14.77 -7.50
C CYS A 98 14.59 -13.71 -7.60
N ALA A 99 14.30 -12.46 -7.25
CA ALA A 99 15.28 -11.40 -7.18
C ALA A 99 16.15 -11.46 -5.92
N SER A 100 15.95 -12.41 -5.00
CA SER A 100 16.79 -12.57 -3.81
C SER A 100 18.21 -13.00 -4.19
N ASN A 101 19.20 -12.62 -3.37
CA ASN A 101 20.58 -13.05 -3.58
C ASN A 101 20.79 -14.37 -2.82
N ALA A 102 21.15 -15.44 -3.52
CA ALA A 102 21.41 -16.76 -2.94
C ALA A 102 22.45 -16.74 -1.80
N ALA A 103 23.31 -15.72 -1.73
CA ALA A 103 24.32 -15.58 -0.70
C ALA A 103 23.82 -15.04 0.66
N ALA A 104 22.60 -14.50 0.75
CA ALA A 104 22.11 -13.81 1.95
C ALA A 104 21.02 -14.58 2.70
N LEU A 105 19.98 -15.05 2.00
CA LEU A 105 18.85 -15.82 2.56
C LEU A 105 17.96 -16.30 1.41
N ASN A 106 17.51 -17.55 1.41
CA ASN A 106 16.45 -18.00 0.51
C ASN A 106 15.10 -17.50 1.07
N LEU A 107 14.49 -16.54 0.39
CA LEU A 107 13.17 -16.01 0.76
C LEU A 107 12.07 -17.01 0.38
N ASN A 108 11.17 -17.32 1.33
CA ASN A 108 9.94 -18.01 1.00
C ASN A 108 8.96 -17.02 0.37
N VAL A 109 8.36 -17.40 -0.77
CA VAL A 109 7.31 -16.63 -1.45
C VAL A 109 6.14 -16.36 -0.51
N ASP A 110 5.77 -17.34 0.33
CA ASP A 110 4.65 -17.21 1.28
C ASP A 110 4.87 -16.13 2.33
N ASP A 111 6.13 -15.76 2.63
CA ASP A 111 6.43 -14.70 3.57
C ASP A 111 6.23 -13.30 2.98
N ILE A 112 6.11 -13.18 1.66
CA ILE A 112 6.05 -11.92 0.92
C ILE A 112 4.60 -11.56 0.58
N ILE A 113 4.21 -10.33 0.86
CA ILE A 113 2.95 -9.74 0.40
C ILE A 113 3.27 -8.56 -0.50
N VAL A 114 2.67 -8.54 -1.67
CA VAL A 114 2.76 -7.42 -2.62
C VAL A 114 1.45 -6.67 -2.68
N TYR A 115 1.56 -5.35 -2.57
CA TYR A 115 0.49 -4.40 -2.87
C TYR A 115 0.90 -3.60 -4.10
N ASP A 116 0.13 -3.74 -5.18
CA ASP A 116 0.26 -2.94 -6.40
C ASP A 116 -1.03 -2.13 -6.56
N GLY A 117 -1.03 -0.93 -5.98
CA GLY A 117 -2.22 -0.08 -5.90
C GLY A 117 -2.16 1.09 -6.87
N ARG A 118 -3.31 1.44 -7.43
CA ARG A 118 -3.53 2.70 -8.15
C ARG A 118 -4.51 3.56 -7.36
N LEU A 119 -4.18 4.83 -7.18
CA LEU A 119 -5.08 5.83 -6.63
C LEU A 119 -5.36 6.85 -7.72
N ASN A 120 -6.64 7.08 -8.02
CA ASN A 120 -7.06 8.01 -9.04
C ASN A 120 -8.37 8.70 -8.69
N TYR A 121 -8.80 9.60 -9.55
CA TYR A 121 -10.03 10.38 -9.41
C TYR A 121 -11.27 9.61 -9.90
N ASN A 122 -11.30 8.29 -9.72
CA ASN A 122 -12.33 7.36 -10.18
C ASN A 122 -12.53 7.32 -11.71
N LEU A 123 -11.61 7.89 -12.48
CA LEU A 123 -11.62 7.84 -13.95
C LEU A 123 -10.22 7.51 -14.52
N LYS A 124 -9.53 6.56 -13.88
CA LYS A 124 -8.15 6.17 -14.26
C LYS A 124 -7.24 7.40 -14.34
N ASP A 125 -6.49 7.54 -15.41
CA ASP A 125 -5.57 8.65 -15.66
C ASP A 125 -6.25 9.94 -16.15
N LYS A 126 -7.58 9.99 -16.22
CA LYS A 126 -8.35 11.13 -16.73
C LYS A 126 -8.96 11.98 -15.62
N ASN A 127 -9.17 13.25 -15.93
CA ASN A 127 -9.92 14.17 -15.09
C ASN A 127 -11.42 13.88 -15.19
N PRO A 128 -12.12 13.55 -14.09
CA PRO A 128 -13.57 13.35 -14.14
C PRO A 128 -14.35 14.64 -14.45
N VAL A 129 -13.80 15.82 -14.17
CA VAL A 129 -14.47 17.11 -14.43
C VAL A 129 -14.66 17.35 -15.93
N ASP A 130 -13.78 16.80 -16.77
CA ASP A 130 -13.92 16.88 -18.23
C ASP A 130 -15.22 16.21 -18.73
N MET A 131 -15.77 15.28 -17.95
CA MET A 131 -17.03 14.58 -18.24
C MET A 131 -18.25 15.26 -17.59
N VAL A 132 -18.05 16.38 -16.89
CA VAL A 132 -19.13 17.14 -16.24
C VAL A 132 -19.50 18.31 -17.13
N SER A 133 -20.80 18.42 -17.45
CA SER A 133 -21.35 19.60 -18.10
C SER A 133 -21.90 20.58 -17.07
N PHE A 134 -21.65 21.85 -17.28
CA PHE A 134 -22.11 22.97 -16.46
C PHE A 134 -23.16 23.79 -17.21
N TYR A 135 -23.90 24.61 -16.47
CA TYR A 135 -24.88 25.55 -17.00
C TYR A 135 -24.63 26.92 -16.37
N SER A 136 -24.95 27.99 -17.12
CA SER A 136 -24.88 29.34 -16.59
C SER A 136 -26.18 29.65 -15.86
N THR A 137 -26.11 30.46 -14.80
CA THR A 137 -27.32 30.97 -14.16
C THR A 137 -28.17 31.82 -15.11
N SER A 138 -27.56 32.39 -16.16
CA SER A 138 -28.22 33.16 -17.20
C SER A 138 -28.82 32.32 -18.33
N ASP A 139 -28.36 31.08 -18.51
CA ASP A 139 -28.88 30.15 -19.53
C ASP A 139 -28.76 28.70 -19.05
N LEU A 140 -29.90 28.15 -18.66
CA LEU A 140 -30.04 26.76 -18.18
C LEU A 140 -30.29 25.75 -19.31
N ASN A 141 -30.53 26.19 -20.54
CA ASN A 141 -30.84 25.31 -21.67
C ASN A 141 -29.59 24.92 -22.46
N HIS A 142 -28.50 25.67 -22.32
CA HIS A 142 -27.23 25.39 -22.97
C HIS A 142 -26.19 24.90 -21.97
N LYS A 143 -25.67 23.69 -22.20
CA LYS A 143 -24.59 23.11 -21.39
C LYS A 143 -23.22 23.44 -21.97
N PHE A 144 -22.23 23.61 -21.12
CA PHE A 144 -20.83 23.81 -21.53
C PHE A 144 -19.87 23.00 -20.67
N HIS A 145 -18.62 22.89 -21.11
CA HIS A 145 -17.53 22.31 -20.33
C HIS A 145 -16.54 23.42 -19.97
N THR A 146 -15.99 23.37 -18.76
CA THR A 146 -14.96 24.33 -18.34
C THR A 146 -13.59 23.69 -18.51
N PRO A 147 -12.71 24.21 -19.38
CA PRO A 147 -11.36 23.68 -19.52
C PRO A 147 -10.57 23.92 -18.24
N LYS A 148 -9.67 22.99 -17.90
CA LYS A 148 -8.88 23.02 -16.66
C LYS A 148 -8.13 24.35 -16.45
N ASP A 149 -7.60 24.92 -17.52
CA ASP A 149 -6.77 26.13 -17.49
C ASP A 149 -7.56 27.38 -17.05
N GLU A 150 -8.89 27.35 -17.16
CA GLU A 150 -9.78 28.43 -16.72
C GLU A 150 -10.21 28.29 -15.24
N VAL A 151 -9.97 27.13 -14.62
CA VAL A 151 -10.41 26.85 -13.24
C VAL A 151 -9.38 27.30 -12.22
N SER A 152 -8.14 26.81 -12.32
CA SER A 152 -7.07 27.11 -11.37
C SER A 152 -5.71 26.63 -11.86
N LEU A 153 -4.68 27.44 -11.60
CA LEU A 153 -3.28 27.07 -11.85
C LEU A 153 -2.73 26.04 -10.84
N LEU A 154 -3.43 25.81 -9.72
CA LEU A 154 -3.03 24.82 -8.70
C LEU A 154 -3.68 23.45 -8.93
N PHE A 155 -4.27 23.24 -10.10
CA PHE A 155 -5.00 22.03 -10.42
C PHE A 155 -4.06 20.89 -10.85
N PRO A 156 -4.24 19.64 -10.37
CA PRO A 156 -3.32 18.54 -10.67
C PRO A 156 -3.17 18.24 -12.16
N ASP A 157 -1.93 17.99 -12.62
CA ASP A 157 -1.64 17.53 -14.00
C ASP A 157 -1.74 16.01 -14.18
N LYS A 158 -1.72 15.27 -13.07
CA LYS A 158 -1.79 13.82 -13.06
C LYS A 158 -2.98 13.40 -12.20
N PHE A 159 -3.82 12.54 -12.74
CA PHE A 159 -5.06 12.07 -12.11
C PHE A 159 -4.97 10.64 -11.58
N GLU A 160 -3.83 9.98 -11.78
CA GLU A 160 -3.54 8.66 -11.23
C GLU A 160 -2.11 8.59 -10.71
N GLU A 161 -1.94 7.95 -9.55
CA GLU A 161 -0.66 7.50 -9.03
C GLU A 161 -0.67 5.98 -8.88
N ARG A 162 0.49 5.34 -9.05
CA ARG A 162 0.70 3.91 -8.78
C ARG A 162 1.73 3.73 -7.69
N ILE A 163 1.39 2.98 -6.65
CA ILE A 163 2.26 2.71 -5.50
C ILE A 163 2.45 1.20 -5.37
N LEU A 164 3.70 0.77 -5.45
CA LEU A 164 4.13 -0.58 -5.12
C LEU A 164 4.53 -0.62 -3.65
N ARG A 165 4.04 -1.59 -2.88
CA ARG A 165 4.47 -1.82 -1.50
C ARG A 165 4.71 -3.29 -1.27
N VAL A 166 5.64 -3.57 -0.37
CA VAL A 166 5.95 -4.92 0.08
C VAL A 166 5.79 -5.02 1.59
N PHE A 167 5.15 -6.10 2.03
CA PHE A 167 4.99 -6.45 3.44
C PHE A 167 5.56 -7.85 3.68
N SER A 168 5.88 -8.12 4.94
CA SER A 168 6.36 -9.42 5.41
C SER A 168 5.33 -10.05 6.35
N ARG A 169 4.99 -11.32 6.12
CA ARG A 169 4.22 -12.13 7.08
C ARG A 169 5.07 -12.53 8.29
N ASN A 170 6.37 -12.67 8.08
CA ASN A 170 7.39 -12.98 9.07
C ASN A 170 7.90 -11.70 9.77
N SER A 171 8.05 -11.76 11.09
CA SER A 171 8.52 -10.63 11.90
C SER A 171 10.05 -10.57 12.05
N ASP A 172 10.77 -11.59 11.58
CA ASP A 172 12.22 -11.65 11.62
C ASP A 172 12.86 -10.48 10.85
N GLY A 173 13.77 -9.78 11.53
CA GLY A 173 14.54 -8.68 10.97
C GLY A 173 15.28 -9.06 9.69
N SER A 174 15.93 -10.22 9.67
CA SER A 174 16.74 -10.69 8.53
C SER A 174 15.88 -10.92 7.29
N VAL A 175 14.72 -11.56 7.43
CA VAL A 175 13.76 -11.78 6.35
C VAL A 175 13.26 -10.46 5.78
N LYS A 176 12.90 -9.49 6.63
CA LYS A 176 12.47 -8.16 6.17
C LYS A 176 13.57 -7.42 5.39
N HIS A 177 14.83 -7.50 5.83
CA HIS A 177 15.96 -6.92 5.10
C HIS A 177 16.14 -7.59 3.73
N ALA A 178 16.12 -8.91 3.70
CA ALA A 178 16.21 -9.65 2.44
C ALA A 178 15.06 -9.30 1.47
N ILE A 179 13.82 -9.17 1.96
CA ILE A 179 12.67 -8.73 1.14
C ILE A 179 12.89 -7.31 0.59
N SER A 180 13.34 -6.36 1.43
CA SER A 180 13.60 -4.99 0.99
C SER A 180 14.67 -4.93 -0.10
N ASP A 181 15.77 -5.66 0.09
CA ASP A 181 16.87 -5.72 -0.87
C ASP A 181 16.44 -6.37 -2.18
N ALA A 182 15.70 -7.48 -2.11
CA ALA A 182 15.20 -8.18 -3.28
C ALA A 182 14.19 -7.32 -4.06
N PHE A 183 13.26 -6.65 -3.37
CA PHE A 183 12.32 -5.69 -3.96
C PHE A 183 13.04 -4.56 -4.69
N ARG A 184 14.03 -3.93 -4.04
CA ARG A 184 14.84 -2.87 -4.68
C ARG A 184 15.66 -3.40 -5.85
N ARG A 185 16.23 -4.60 -5.74
CA ARG A 185 17.01 -5.24 -6.81
C ARG A 185 16.12 -5.50 -8.04
N HIS A 186 14.90 -5.99 -7.83
CA HIS A 186 13.92 -6.18 -8.89
C HIS A 186 13.60 -4.84 -9.60
N LEU A 187 13.30 -3.78 -8.83
CA LEU A 187 12.95 -2.48 -9.42
C LEU A 187 14.10 -1.80 -10.19
N LYS A 188 15.36 -2.11 -9.87
CA LYS A 188 16.53 -1.57 -10.59
C LYS A 188 16.59 -1.98 -12.07
N GLN A 189 15.81 -2.98 -12.47
CA GLN A 189 15.66 -3.36 -13.88
C GLN A 189 14.92 -2.29 -14.69
N TYR A 190 14.08 -1.49 -14.03
CA TYR A 190 13.21 -0.49 -14.68
C TYR A 190 13.64 0.95 -14.43
N THR A 191 14.34 1.22 -13.33
CA THR A 191 14.78 2.57 -12.97
C THR A 191 16.16 2.59 -12.33
N ARG A 192 16.94 3.62 -12.65
CA ARG A 192 18.21 3.92 -11.98
C ARG A 192 18.03 4.73 -10.70
N ARG A 193 16.89 5.40 -10.53
CA ARG A 193 16.58 6.24 -9.37
C ARG A 193 15.49 5.57 -8.54
N LEU A 194 15.88 5.05 -7.38
CA LEU A 194 14.97 4.53 -6.37
C LEU A 194 15.02 5.46 -5.15
N PRO A 195 14.07 6.39 -5.02
CA PRO A 195 14.00 7.24 -3.84
C PRO A 195 13.72 6.37 -2.61
N PHE A 196 14.30 6.75 -1.48
CA PHE A 196 14.04 6.08 -0.21
C PHE A 196 12.61 6.42 0.25
N SER A 197 11.81 5.41 0.63
CA SER A 197 10.57 5.69 1.34
C SER A 197 10.88 6.16 2.76
N PRO A 198 10.48 7.39 3.16
CA PRO A 198 10.78 7.94 4.50
C PRO A 198 10.26 7.08 5.66
N ALA A 199 9.33 6.17 5.39
CA ALA A 199 8.74 5.31 6.40
C ALA A 199 9.10 3.82 6.22
N SER A 200 10.05 3.49 5.33
CA SER A 200 10.74 2.19 5.40
C SER A 200 11.66 2.18 6.61
N LYS A 201 11.62 1.09 7.37
CA LYS A 201 12.47 0.87 8.56
C LYS A 201 13.75 0.09 8.25
N VAL A 202 13.94 -0.30 6.99
CA VAL A 202 14.84 -1.39 6.61
C VAL A 202 16.01 -0.92 5.73
N GLY A 203 15.95 0.28 5.14
CA GLY A 203 17.04 0.80 4.31
C GLY A 203 17.98 1.80 5.01
N PRO A 204 19.12 2.13 4.39
CA PRO A 204 20.12 3.03 4.97
C PRO A 204 19.51 4.40 5.23
N LYS A 205 19.58 4.86 6.50
CA LYS A 205 19.23 6.24 6.85
C LYS A 205 20.11 7.18 5.99
N PRO A 206 19.53 8.22 5.36
CA PRO A 206 20.35 9.26 4.78
C PRO A 206 21.31 9.78 5.85
N PRO A 207 22.57 10.09 5.50
CA PRO A 207 23.50 10.69 6.46
C PRO A 207 22.83 11.93 7.04
N LEU A 208 22.76 12.02 8.38
CA LEU A 208 22.25 13.22 9.04
C LEU A 208 23.02 14.41 8.48
N ALA A 209 22.32 15.33 7.83
CA ALA A 209 22.90 16.59 7.43
C ALA A 209 23.53 17.21 8.68
N SER A 210 24.86 17.37 8.67
CA SER A 210 25.58 18.06 9.73
C SER A 210 24.96 19.44 9.87
N ARG A 211 24.35 19.72 11.02
CA ARG A 211 23.86 21.07 11.33
C ARG A 211 25.00 22.04 11.09
N PRO A 212 24.83 23.12 10.30
CA PRO A 212 25.83 24.16 10.24
C PRO A 212 26.01 24.68 11.66
N SER A 213 27.26 24.68 12.13
CA SER A 213 27.63 25.26 13.41
C SER A 213 27.13 26.70 13.43
N SER A 214 26.21 27.00 14.35
CA SER A 214 25.79 28.38 14.59
C SER A 214 27.02 29.16 15.09
N SER A 215 27.66 29.90 14.19
CA SER A 215 28.62 30.92 14.58
C SER A 215 27.84 32.02 15.28
N THR A 216 27.82 31.99 16.60
CA THR A 216 27.33 33.10 17.42
C THR A 216 28.28 34.28 17.22
N SER A 217 27.97 35.17 16.27
CA SER A 217 28.56 36.51 16.27
C SER A 217 27.99 37.25 17.48
N ARG A 218 28.82 37.42 18.51
CA ARG A 218 28.53 38.37 19.60
C ARG A 218 28.52 39.77 18.98
N GLY A 219 27.33 40.28 18.69
CA GLY A 219 27.12 41.69 18.41
C GLY A 219 27.35 42.49 19.68
N THR A 220 28.44 43.25 19.70
CA THR A 220 28.73 44.24 20.74
C THR A 220 27.70 45.36 20.65
N PHE A 221 26.82 45.44 21.64
CA PHE A 221 25.92 46.58 21.83
C PHE A 221 26.78 47.77 22.27
N CYS A 222 26.91 48.80 21.43
CA CYS A 222 27.45 50.10 21.81
C CYS A 222 26.28 51.08 21.81
N GLY A 223 26.00 51.67 22.97
CA GLY A 223 24.88 52.57 23.18
C GLY A 223 25.12 53.98 22.66
N ILE A 224 24.00 54.67 22.41
CA ILE A 224 23.72 56.08 22.71
C ILE A 224 22.25 56.13 23.11
#